data_AF-A0A4R3GBC6-F1
#
_entry.id   AF-A0A4R3GBC6-F1
#
_cell.length_a   1.000
_cell.length_b   1.000
_cell.length_c   1.000
_cell.angle_alpha   90.00
_cell.angle_beta   90.00
_cell.angle_gamma   90.00
#
_symmetry.space_group_name_H-M   'P 1'
#
loop_
_entity.id
_entity.type
_entity.pdbx_description
1 polymer ?
#
loop_
_entity_poly.entity_id
_entity_poly.type
_entity_poly.pdbx_seq_one_letter_code
_entity_poly.pdbx_strand_id
1 'polypeptide(L)'
;MAMTKHWCPNCNQGWVIPVRVKTTGEIIFVCEESEETWLKESEIGPAHWSEVPGAGHYCYLNDFMKSIGLGPTEYEKLEWLVV
;
A
#
# COMPACT_ATOMS: atom_id res chain seq x y z
N MET A 1 7.80 8.60 15.10
CA MET A 1 7.85 7.17 14.71
C MET A 1 8.85 7.06 13.59
N ALA A 2 9.89 6.25 13.73
CA ALA A 2 10.80 5.98 12.61
C ALA A 2 9.98 5.20 11.58
N MET A 3 9.87 5.73 10.37
CA MET A 3 9.16 5.04 9.30
C MET A 3 10.10 3.95 8.78
N THR A 4 9.60 2.73 8.62
CA THR A 4 10.38 1.54 8.27
C THR A 4 9.94 0.99 6.92
N LYS A 5 10.90 0.54 6.10
CA LYS A 5 10.63 -0.23 4.87
C LYS A 5 10.77 -1.72 5.15
N HIS A 6 9.93 -2.51 4.48
CA HIS A 6 9.92 -3.97 4.57
C HIS A 6 10.24 -4.58 3.23
N TRP A 7 10.98 -5.69 3.19
CA TRP A 7 11.18 -6.42 1.94
C TRP A 7 9.85 -7.06 1.52
N CYS A 8 9.44 -6.90 0.26
CA CYS A 8 8.14 -7.40 -0.18
C CYS A 8 8.08 -8.93 -0.11
N PRO A 9 7.17 -9.50 0.70
CA PRO A 9 7.09 -10.95 0.89
C PRO A 9 6.45 -11.68 -0.30
N ASN A 10 5.78 -10.95 -1.20
CA ASN A 10 5.04 -11.54 -2.32
C ASN A 10 5.87 -11.54 -3.61
N CYS A 11 6.28 -10.36 -4.09
CA CYS A 11 7.05 -10.26 -5.33
C CYS A 11 8.54 -10.59 -5.16
N ASN A 12 9.07 -10.50 -3.92
CA ASN A 12 10.47 -10.71 -3.58
C ASN A 12 11.47 -9.92 -4.46
N GLN A 13 11.05 -8.75 -4.96
CA GLN A 13 11.81 -7.94 -5.93
C GLN A 13 12.00 -6.47 -5.51
N GLY A 14 11.29 -5.99 -4.49
CA GLY A 14 11.35 -4.60 -4.05
C GLY A 14 10.95 -4.39 -2.60
N TRP A 15 10.86 -3.13 -2.18
CA TRP A 15 10.46 -2.75 -0.82
C TRP A 15 9.02 -2.29 -0.76
N VAL A 16 8.37 -2.66 0.34
CA VAL A 16 7.12 -2.08 0.81
C VAL A 16 7.48 -0.83 1.61
N ILE A 17 6.99 0.31 1.15
CA ILE A 17 7.24 1.62 1.74
C ILE A 17 5.93 2.29 2.15
N PRO A 18 5.94 3.08 3.25
CA PRO A 18 4.75 3.79 3.67
C PRO A 18 4.41 4.93 2.71
N VAL A 19 3.13 5.03 2.37
CA VAL A 19 2.57 6.04 1.48
C VAL A 19 1.41 6.71 2.19
N ARG A 20 1.41 8.04 2.21
CA ARG A 20 0.29 8.82 2.72
C ARG A 20 -0.64 9.21 1.60
N VAL A 21 -1.93 8.90 1.78
CA VAL A 21 -2.99 9.41 0.92
C VAL A 21 -3.25 10.86 1.30
N LYS A 22 -2.94 11.84 0.44
CA LYS A 22 -3.06 13.27 0.76
C LYS A 22 -4.50 13.71 1.01
N THR A 23 -5.47 13.07 0.36
CA THR A 23 -6.89 13.41 0.48
C THR A 23 -7.51 12.95 1.80
N THR A 24 -7.19 11.73 2.26
CA THR A 24 -7.74 11.18 3.52
C THR A 24 -6.79 11.35 4.71
N GLY A 25 -5.50 11.57 4.44
CA GLY A 25 -4.44 11.61 5.44
C GLY A 25 -3.98 10.24 5.91
N GLU A 26 -4.58 9.16 5.43
CA GLU A 26 -4.29 7.78 5.83
C GLU A 26 -2.92 7.32 5.34
N ILE A 27 -2.26 6.47 6.13
CA ILE A 27 -1.00 5.84 5.75
C ILE A 27 -1.28 4.40 5.37
N ILE A 28 -0.89 4.05 4.15
CA ILE A 28 -0.90 2.69 3.61
C ILE A 28 0.55 2.27 3.34
N PHE A 29 0.75 1.00 2.99
CA PHE A 29 2.06 0.42 2.74
C PHE A 29 2.04 -0.19 1.34
N VAL A 30 2.89 0.28 0.44
CA VAL A 30 2.85 -0.10 -0.97
C VAL A 30 4.20 -0.64 -1.41
N CYS A 31 4.20 -1.78 -2.09
CA CYS A 31 5.38 -2.30 -2.78
C CYS A 31 5.70 -1.43 -4.01
N GLU A 32 6.95 -0.97 -4.13
CA GLU A 32 7.39 -0.15 -5.26
C GLU A 32 7.39 -0.89 -6.62
N GLU A 33 7.50 -2.22 -6.61
CA GLU A 33 7.60 -3.04 -7.83
C GLU A 33 6.28 -3.67 -8.27
N SER A 34 5.51 -4.19 -7.32
CA SER A 34 4.29 -4.98 -7.60
C SER A 34 2.99 -4.23 -7.27
N GLU A 35 3.09 -3.03 -6.72
CA GLU A 35 1.94 -2.19 -6.33
C GLU A 35 0.99 -2.85 -5.31
N GLU A 36 1.43 -3.94 -4.69
CA GLU A 36 0.71 -4.60 -3.61
C GLU A 36 0.64 -3.67 -2.40
N THR A 37 -0.54 -3.56 -1.82
CA THR A 37 -0.91 -2.55 -0.85
C THR A 37 -1.49 -3.21 0.39
N TRP A 38 -0.96 -2.82 1.55
CA TRP A 38 -1.43 -3.19 2.88
C TRP A 38 -1.92 -1.94 3.61
N LEU A 39 -2.97 -2.07 4.41
CA LEU A 39 -3.50 -0.94 5.18
C LEU A 39 -2.75 -0.71 6.49
N LYS A 40 -2.04 -1.73 6.98
CA LYS A 40 -1.24 -1.66 8.21
C LYS A 40 0.10 -2.34 8.01
N GLU A 41 1.13 -1.79 8.67
CA GLU A 41 2.48 -2.36 8.66
C GLU A 41 2.49 -3.80 9.18
N SER A 42 1.71 -4.08 10.24
CA SER A 42 1.62 -5.41 10.86
C SER A 42 0.98 -6.46 9.95
N GLU A 43 0.34 -6.06 8.85
CA GLU A 43 -0.26 -6.96 7.88
C GLU A 43 0.70 -7.32 6.74
N ILE A 44 1.88 -6.69 6.69
CA ILE A 44 2.92 -6.99 5.70
C ILE A 44 3.44 -8.41 5.95
N GLY A 45 3.07 -9.32 5.06
CA GLY A 45 3.44 -10.72 5.12
C GLY A 45 2.94 -11.46 3.87
N PRO A 46 3.27 -12.74 3.72
CA PRO A 46 2.73 -13.60 2.65
C PRO A 46 1.24 -13.87 2.94
N ALA A 47 0.41 -12.85 2.75
CA ALA A 47 -1.03 -12.91 2.96
C ALA A 47 -1.73 -13.38 1.69
N HIS A 48 -3.02 -13.71 1.79
CA HIS A 48 -3.85 -14.00 0.62
C HIS A 48 -4.26 -12.67 -0.04
N TRP A 49 -4.39 -12.64 -1.37
CA TRP A 49 -4.96 -11.49 -2.07
C TRP A 49 -6.46 -11.32 -1.72
N SER A 50 -6.97 -10.10 -1.75
CA SER A 50 -8.40 -9.80 -1.58
C SER A 50 -8.83 -8.64 -2.49
N GLU A 51 -10.04 -8.75 -3.04
CA GLU A 51 -10.71 -7.63 -3.72
C GLU A 51 -11.11 -6.51 -2.73
N VAL A 52 -11.28 -6.84 -1.45
CA VAL A 52 -11.70 -5.90 -0.40
C VAL A 52 -10.51 -5.50 0.48
N PRO A 53 -10.14 -4.21 0.55
CA PRO A 53 -9.11 -3.71 1.45
C PRO A 53 -9.48 -3.92 2.93
N GLY A 54 -8.51 -4.30 3.77
CA GLY A 54 -8.68 -4.31 5.23
C GLY A 54 -9.26 -5.58 5.85
N ALA A 55 -9.49 -6.63 5.06
CA ALA A 55 -9.86 -7.97 5.56
C ALA A 55 -8.64 -8.80 6.05
N GLY A 56 -7.52 -8.14 6.44
CA GLY A 56 -6.25 -8.81 6.76
C GLY A 56 -5.48 -9.33 5.54
N HIS A 57 -5.83 -8.84 4.36
CA HIS A 57 -5.30 -9.24 3.05
C HIS A 57 -4.71 -8.01 2.33
N TYR A 58 -3.82 -8.24 1.36
CA TYR A 58 -3.33 -7.17 0.48
C TYR A 58 -4.23 -7.01 -0.76
N CYS A 59 -4.24 -5.81 -1.33
CA CYS A 59 -4.86 -5.52 -2.62
C CYS A 59 -3.88 -4.77 -3.52
N TYR A 60 -4.19 -4.56 -4.79
CA TYR A 60 -3.39 -3.66 -5.62
C TYR A 60 -3.72 -2.19 -5.30
N LEU A 61 -2.73 -1.32 -5.41
CA LEU A 61 -2.87 0.11 -5.15
C LEU A 61 -4.05 0.71 -5.93
N ASN A 62 -4.22 0.32 -7.19
CA ASN A 62 -5.33 0.75 -8.02
C ASN A 62 -6.70 0.38 -7.45
N ASP A 63 -6.85 -0.82 -6.87
CA ASP A 63 -8.12 -1.27 -6.31
C ASP A 63 -8.41 -0.58 -4.97
N PHE A 64 -7.37 -0.35 -4.17
CA PHE A 64 -7.47 0.52 -2.99
C PHE A 64 -7.92 1.93 -3.37
N MET A 65 -7.25 2.57 -4.35
CA MET A 65 -7.60 3.91 -4.82
C MET A 65 -9.05 3.99 -5.28
N LYS A 66 -9.51 3.02 -6.09
CA LYS A 66 -10.93 2.93 -6.49
C LYS A 66 -11.86 2.80 -5.28
N SER A 67 -11.48 1.98 -4.29
CA SER A 67 -12.29 1.77 -3.08
C SER A 67 -12.49 3.04 -2.27
N ILE A 68 -11.53 3.97 -2.29
CA ILE A 68 -11.64 5.27 -1.61
C ILE A 68 -12.16 6.39 -2.55
N GLY A 69 -12.63 6.03 -3.76
CA GLY A 69 -13.19 6.97 -4.72
C GLY A 69 -12.15 7.81 -5.49
N LEU A 70 -10.89 7.36 -5.51
CA LEU A 70 -9.83 7.94 -6.34
C LEU A 70 -9.69 7.18 -7.66
N GLY A 71 -9.42 7.92 -8.74
CA GLY A 71 -9.13 7.37 -10.04
C GLY A 71 -7.73 6.75 -10.12
N PRO A 72 -7.50 5.75 -10.99
CA PRO A 72 -6.23 5.03 -11.13
C PRO A 72 -5.08 5.88 -11.69
N THR A 73 -5.31 7.14 -12.04
CA THR A 73 -4.27 8.08 -12.50
C THR A 73 -3.95 9.15 -11.47
N GLU A 74 -4.67 9.18 -10.34
CA GLU A 74 -4.55 10.23 -9.33
C GLU A 74 -3.39 9.97 -8.34
N TYR A 75 -2.30 9.33 -8.80
CA TYR A 75 -1.11 9.05 -7.99
C TYR A 75 -0.45 10.30 -7.41
N GLU A 76 -0.69 11.47 -8.01
CA GLU A 76 -0.27 12.77 -7.45
C GLU A 76 -0.86 13.05 -6.06
N LYS A 77 -1.96 12.39 -5.71
CA LYS A 77 -2.61 12.43 -4.38
C LYS A 77 -1.94 11.50 -3.39
N LEU A 78 -0.90 10.76 -3.78
CA LEU A 78 -0.08 9.97 -2.89
C LEU A 78 1.21 10.73 -2.55
N GLU A 79 1.64 10.58 -1.31
CA GLU A 79 2.91 11.11 -0.80
C GLU A 79 3.73 9.91 -0.30
N TRP A 80 4.76 9.55 -1.05
CA TRP A 80 5.70 8.51 -0.66
C TRP A 80 6.52 9.03 0.52
N LEU A 81 6.38 8.38 1.67
CA LEU A 81 7.09 8.79 2.86
C LEU A 81 8.48 8.17 2.80
N VAL A 82 9.47 8.99 2.44
CA VAL A 82 10.87 8.57 2.36
C VAL A 82 11.33 8.15 3.76
N VAL A 83 11.81 6.91 3.85
CA VAL A 83 12.32 6.27 5.07
C VAL A 83 13.83 6.12 5.05
#